data_AF-A0A142WZ34-F1
#
_entry.id   AF-A0A142WZ34-F1
#
_cell.length_a   1.000
_cell.length_b   1.000
_cell.length_c   1.000
_cell.angle_alpha   90.00
_cell.angle_beta   90.00
_cell.angle_gamma   90.00
#
_symmetry.space_group_name_H-M   'P 1'
#
loop_
_entity.id
_entity.type
_entity.pdbx_description
1 polymer ?
#
loop_
_entity_poly.entity_id
_entity_poly.type
_entity_poly.pdbx_seq_one_letter_code
_entity_poly.pdbx_strand_id
1 'polypeptide(L)'
;MRKVGVLLCAAAAIAIVSNGTPAQARPQYNKAFKETYGKKVGDEKVNCGVCHGEGGKNKKVVSDYAKEFAEALGGKNVKDDAKIVEALNAAAKKEYEPGKTYGALLEKGELPPPAK
;
A
#
# COMPACT_ATOMS: atom_id res chain seq x y z
N MET A 1 -72.87 -10.43 -2.26
CA MET A 1 -72.05 -10.95 -3.38
C MET A 1 -70.60 -10.53 -3.10
N ARG A 2 -69.82 -11.33 -2.37
CA ARG A 2 -68.78 -12.28 -2.85
C ARG A 2 -67.70 -11.67 -3.77
N LYS A 3 -66.55 -11.38 -3.13
CA LYS A 3 -65.13 -11.44 -3.56
C LYS A 3 -64.81 -11.64 -5.06
N VAL A 4 -64.01 -10.71 -5.60
CA VAL A 4 -62.93 -10.87 -6.61
C VAL A 4 -61.98 -9.67 -6.36
N GLY A 5 -60.66 -9.72 -6.24
CA GLY A 5 -59.65 -10.71 -6.57
C GLY A 5 -58.50 -10.01 -7.30
N VAL A 6 -57.29 -10.06 -6.73
CA VAL A 6 -55.98 -10.18 -7.42
C VAL A 6 -55.29 -8.91 -7.98
N LEU A 7 -54.15 -8.60 -7.31
CA LEU A 7 -52.81 -8.21 -7.78
C LEU A 7 -52.59 -7.11 -8.85
N LEU A 8 -51.70 -6.14 -8.53
CA LEU A 8 -50.39 -6.05 -9.22
C LEU A 8 -49.37 -5.18 -8.46
N CYS A 9 -48.16 -5.75 -8.31
CA CYS A 9 -46.95 -5.18 -7.73
C CYS A 9 -46.33 -4.05 -8.58
N ALA A 10 -45.64 -3.11 -7.94
CA ALA A 10 -44.39 -2.54 -8.48
C ALA A 10 -43.60 -1.82 -7.37
N ALA A 11 -42.77 -2.57 -6.65
CA ALA A 11 -41.70 -2.00 -5.84
C ALA A 11 -40.55 -1.60 -6.77
N ALA A 12 -40.36 -0.31 -7.01
CA ALA A 12 -39.21 0.20 -7.74
C ALA A 12 -37.99 0.24 -6.81
N ALA A 13 -37.30 -0.89 -6.67
CA ALA A 13 -35.98 -0.93 -6.04
C ALA A 13 -34.95 -0.35 -7.02
N ILE A 14 -34.48 0.86 -6.75
CA ILE A 14 -33.36 1.49 -7.46
C ILE A 14 -32.09 0.70 -7.09
N ALA A 15 -31.64 -0.16 -8.00
CA ALA A 15 -30.34 -0.80 -7.90
C ALA A 15 -29.26 0.25 -8.24
N ILE A 16 -28.72 0.92 -7.22
CA ILE A 16 -27.49 1.70 -7.36
C ILE A 16 -26.35 0.68 -7.52
N VAL A 17 -26.01 0.37 -8.78
CA VAL A 17 -24.83 -0.43 -9.10
C VAL A 17 -23.62 0.48 -8.95
N SER A 18 -22.98 0.43 -7.79
CA SER A 18 -21.75 1.16 -7.50
C SER A 18 -20.60 0.59 -8.35
N ASN A 19 -20.37 1.18 -9.54
CA ASN A 19 -19.24 0.86 -10.42
C ASN A 19 -17.91 1.42 -9.86
N GLY A 20 -17.52 0.97 -8.66
CA GLY A 20 -16.16 1.18 -8.17
C GLY A 20 -15.19 0.33 -8.97
N THR A 21 -14.20 0.93 -9.63
CA THR A 21 -13.09 0.16 -10.20
C THR A 21 -12.41 -0.63 -9.07
N PRO A 22 -12.19 -1.94 -9.23
CA PRO A 22 -11.56 -2.73 -8.19
C PRO A 22 -10.17 -2.17 -7.91
N ALA A 23 -9.91 -1.83 -6.65
CA ALA A 23 -8.62 -1.31 -6.22
C ALA A 23 -7.54 -2.38 -6.43
N GLN A 24 -6.81 -2.28 -7.54
CA GLN A 24 -5.81 -3.27 -7.93
C GLN A 24 -4.63 -3.23 -6.94
N ALA A 25 -4.30 -4.38 -6.35
CA ALA A 25 -3.12 -4.53 -5.53
C ALA A 25 -1.86 -4.30 -6.38
N ARG A 26 -0.83 -3.68 -5.78
CA ARG A 26 0.47 -3.40 -6.43
C ARG A 26 1.58 -4.19 -5.72
N PRO A 27 1.58 -5.53 -5.82
CA PRO A 27 2.49 -6.39 -5.06
C PRO A 27 3.96 -6.20 -5.44
N GLN A 28 4.25 -5.62 -6.61
CA GLN A 28 5.62 -5.44 -7.10
C GLN A 28 6.49 -4.61 -6.15
N TYR A 29 5.92 -3.65 -5.42
CA TYR A 29 6.67 -2.83 -4.47
C TYR A 29 7.11 -3.62 -3.23
N ASN A 30 6.20 -4.45 -2.69
CA ASN A 30 6.54 -5.32 -1.57
C ASN A 30 7.55 -6.39 -1.98
N LYS A 31 7.39 -6.97 -3.17
CA LYS A 31 8.35 -7.91 -3.76
C LYS A 31 9.74 -7.28 -3.87
N ALA A 32 9.85 -6.10 -4.49
CA ALA A 32 11.13 -5.41 -4.64
C ALA A 32 11.76 -5.04 -3.30
N PHE A 33 10.97 -4.59 -2.32
CA PHE A 33 11.48 -4.33 -0.98
C PHE A 33 12.03 -5.60 -0.33
N LYS A 34 11.29 -6.72 -0.45
CA LYS A 34 11.72 -8.01 0.07
C LYS A 34 13.01 -8.50 -0.58
N GLU A 35 13.11 -8.40 -1.90
CA GLU A 35 14.33 -8.78 -2.63
C GLU A 35 15.53 -7.89 -2.26
N THR A 36 15.30 -6.59 -2.00
CA THR A 36 16.35 -5.62 -1.68
C THR A 36 16.82 -5.72 -0.22
N TYR A 37 15.90 -5.89 0.74
CA TYR A 37 16.18 -5.75 2.17
C TYR A 37 15.75 -6.93 3.03
N GLY A 38 14.95 -7.86 2.51
CA GLY A 38 14.35 -8.94 3.29
C GLY A 38 15.37 -9.82 4.03
N LYS A 39 16.51 -10.13 3.39
CA LYS A 39 17.62 -10.84 4.05
C LYS A 39 18.23 -10.10 5.24
N LYS A 40 18.16 -8.76 5.26
CA LYS A 40 18.70 -7.92 6.33
C LYS A 40 17.71 -7.81 7.48
N VAL A 41 16.44 -7.55 7.17
CA VAL A 41 15.40 -7.22 8.17
C VAL A 41 14.59 -8.43 8.66
N GLY A 42 14.64 -9.54 7.94
CA GLY A 42 13.76 -10.70 8.11
C GLY A 42 12.64 -10.68 7.07
N ASP A 43 12.63 -11.67 6.18
CA ASP A 43 11.68 -11.80 5.07
C ASP A 43 10.22 -11.86 5.52
N GLU A 44 9.97 -12.39 6.71
CA GLU A 44 8.66 -12.49 7.37
C GLU A 44 8.13 -11.14 7.86
N LYS A 45 9.02 -10.19 8.12
CA LYS A 45 8.64 -8.84 8.57
C LYS A 45 8.24 -7.93 7.41
N VAL A 46 8.65 -8.28 6.19
CA VAL A 46 8.35 -7.49 4.99
C VAL A 46 6.90 -7.70 4.57
N ASN A 47 6.05 -6.74 4.90
CA ASN A 47 4.63 -6.74 4.54
C ASN A 47 4.16 -5.34 4.12
N CYS A 48 2.90 -5.20 3.70
CA CYS A 48 2.32 -3.93 3.27
C CYS A 48 2.36 -2.84 4.37
N GLY A 49 2.39 -3.24 5.64
CA GLY A 49 2.44 -2.36 6.82
C GLY A 49 3.76 -1.63 7.02
N VAL A 50 4.83 -2.01 6.32
CA VAL A 50 6.08 -1.24 6.27
C VAL A 50 5.83 0.16 5.70
N CYS A 51 4.93 0.26 4.72
CA CYS A 51 4.65 1.49 4.00
C CYS A 51 3.25 2.04 4.27
N HIS A 52 2.26 1.18 4.51
CA HIS A 52 0.85 1.56 4.68
C HIS A 52 0.42 1.49 6.14
N GLY A 53 -0.51 2.36 6.52
CA GLY A 53 -1.06 2.42 7.87
C GLY A 53 -1.88 1.19 8.27
N GLU A 54 -2.13 1.08 9.57
CA GLU A 54 -2.94 0.01 10.19
C GLU A 54 -2.45 -1.39 9.81
N GLY A 55 -1.12 -1.61 9.80
CA GLY A 55 -0.51 -2.88 9.42
C GLY A 55 -0.75 -3.28 7.97
N GLY A 56 -0.94 -2.29 7.08
CA GLY A 56 -1.17 -2.53 5.66
C GLY A 56 -2.63 -2.42 5.21
N LYS A 57 -3.56 -2.25 6.15
CA LYS A 57 -5.00 -2.19 5.86
C LYS A 57 -5.42 -0.85 5.27
N ASN A 58 -4.72 0.23 5.62
CA ASN A 58 -5.06 1.57 5.19
C ASN A 58 -4.04 2.14 4.21
N LYS A 59 -4.39 2.05 2.92
CA LYS A 59 -3.53 2.51 1.82
C LYS A 59 -3.49 4.04 1.67
N LYS A 60 -4.38 4.77 2.36
CA LYS A 60 -4.41 6.24 2.32
C LYS A 60 -3.42 6.85 3.31
N VAL A 61 -3.12 6.13 4.37
CA VAL A 61 -2.12 6.49 5.37
C VAL A 61 -0.82 5.81 5.00
N VAL A 62 0.26 6.59 4.89
CA VAL A 62 1.58 6.10 4.47
C VAL A 62 2.67 6.60 5.41
N SER A 63 3.67 5.76 5.65
CA SER A 63 4.84 6.12 6.47
C SER A 63 5.67 7.21 5.81
N ASP A 64 6.50 7.90 6.59
CA ASP A 64 7.40 8.91 6.05
C ASP A 64 8.40 8.28 5.07
N TYR A 65 8.88 7.06 5.34
CA TYR A 65 9.66 6.28 4.38
C TYR A 65 8.93 6.05 3.06
N ALA A 66 7.64 5.71 3.11
CA ALA A 66 6.84 5.50 1.90
C ALA A 66 6.63 6.80 1.10
N LYS A 67 6.63 7.97 1.76
CA LYS A 67 6.60 9.27 1.09
C LYS A 67 7.91 9.54 0.37
N GLU A 68 9.05 9.33 1.04
CA GLU A 68 10.38 9.46 0.42
C GLU A 68 10.55 8.51 -0.77
N PHE A 69 10.07 7.27 -0.64
CA PHE A 69 10.04 6.30 -1.75
C PHE A 69 9.16 6.77 -2.90
N ALA A 70 7.96 7.28 -2.63
CA ALA A 70 7.05 7.75 -3.66
C ALA A 70 7.60 9.00 -4.39
N GLU A 71 8.26 9.91 -3.67
CA GLU A 71 8.97 11.06 -4.22
C GLU A 71 10.08 10.60 -5.16
N ALA A 72 10.95 9.69 -4.71
CA ALA A 72 12.05 9.17 -5.51
C ALA A 72 11.57 8.37 -6.73
N LEU A 73 10.46 7.64 -6.60
CA LEU A 73 9.89 6.85 -7.69
C LEU A 73 9.30 7.74 -8.81
N GLY A 74 8.85 8.96 -8.47
CA GLY A 74 8.39 9.97 -9.43
C GLY A 74 7.13 9.61 -10.23
N GLY A 75 6.46 8.51 -9.89
CA GLY A 75 5.35 7.99 -10.71
C GLY A 75 4.41 7.05 -9.96
N LYS A 76 3.17 6.98 -10.44
CA LYS A 76 2.16 6.04 -9.94
C LYS A 76 2.22 4.74 -10.72
N ASN A 77 2.12 3.62 -10.01
CA ASN A 77 2.04 2.28 -10.62
C ASN A 77 3.23 1.96 -11.56
N VAL A 78 4.43 2.44 -11.22
CA VAL A 78 5.68 2.03 -11.87
C VAL A 78 5.83 0.52 -11.79
N LYS A 79 6.21 -0.10 -12.92
CA LYS A 79 6.38 -1.56 -13.09
C LYS A 79 7.82 -1.97 -13.41
N ASP A 80 8.70 -0.98 -13.55
CA ASP A 80 10.11 -1.20 -13.83
C ASP A 80 10.82 -1.53 -12.52
N ASP A 81 11.25 -2.78 -12.37
CA ASP A 81 11.85 -3.28 -11.14
C ASP A 81 13.14 -2.52 -10.79
N ALA A 82 13.94 -2.14 -11.80
CA ALA A 82 15.17 -1.38 -11.57
C ALA A 82 14.87 0.00 -11.01
N LYS A 83 13.87 0.70 -11.56
CA LYS A 83 13.42 2.00 -11.02
C LYS A 83 12.86 1.89 -9.61
N ILE A 84 12.14 0.80 -9.32
CA ILE A 84 11.62 0.57 -7.96
C ILE A 84 12.77 0.38 -6.98
N VAL A 85 13.76 -0.44 -7.31
CA VAL A 85 14.95 -0.67 -6.47
C VAL A 85 15.77 0.61 -6.31
N GLU A 86 15.96 1.38 -7.37
CA GLU A 86 16.64 2.67 -7.31
C GLU A 86 15.93 3.63 -6.35
N ALA A 87 14.61 3.77 -6.46
CA ALA A 87 13.82 4.61 -5.58
C ALA A 87 13.84 4.13 -4.12
N LEU A 88 13.83 2.81 -3.87
CA LEU A 88 13.99 2.23 -2.53
C LEU A 88 15.34 2.58 -1.91
N ASN A 89 16.41 2.52 -2.70
CA ASN A 89 17.76 2.88 -2.27
C ASN A 89 17.91 4.40 -2.08
N ALA A 90 17.22 5.21 -2.89
CA ALA A 90 17.18 6.65 -2.71
C ALA A 90 16.46 7.04 -1.41
N ALA A 91 15.31 6.44 -1.13
CA ALA A 91 14.59 6.63 0.13
C ALA A 91 15.43 6.17 1.34
N ALA A 92 16.20 5.09 1.21
CA ALA A 92 17.10 4.62 2.26
C ALA A 92 18.18 5.65 2.64
N LYS A 93 18.57 6.55 1.74
CA LYS A 93 19.55 7.61 2.03
C LYS A 93 18.97 8.79 2.81
N LYS A 94 17.64 8.91 2.87
CA LYS A 94 16.97 10.00 3.60
C LYS A 94 17.07 9.78 5.11
N GLU A 95 17.10 10.88 5.85
CA GLU A 95 17.08 10.88 7.30
C GLU A 95 15.65 10.75 7.82
N TYR A 96 15.47 10.00 8.91
CA TYR A 96 14.20 9.93 9.66
C TYR A 96 14.30 10.61 11.02
N GLU A 97 15.53 10.81 11.49
CA GLU A 97 15.92 11.64 12.62
C GLU A 97 17.29 12.26 12.30
N PRO A 98 17.69 13.38 12.93
CA PRO A 98 18.97 14.01 12.66
C PRO A 98 20.15 13.03 12.76
N GLY A 99 20.88 12.85 11.66
CA GLY A 99 22.02 11.95 11.56
C GLY A 99 21.68 10.45 11.52
N LYS A 100 20.40 10.08 11.42
CA LYS A 100 19.95 8.69 11.28
C LYS A 100 19.19 8.49 9.97
N THR A 101 19.76 7.68 9.08
CA THR A 101 19.13 7.34 7.80
C THR A 101 18.29 6.07 7.89
N TYR A 102 17.28 5.95 7.03
CA TYR A 102 16.51 4.72 6.91
C TYR A 102 17.39 3.53 6.52
N GLY A 103 18.40 3.75 5.68
CA GLY A 103 19.38 2.74 5.29
C GLY A 103 20.15 2.19 6.48
N ALA A 104 20.55 3.04 7.43
CA ALA A 104 21.21 2.58 8.65
C ALA A 104 20.32 1.69 9.53
N LEU A 105 19.00 1.92 9.56
CA LEU A 105 18.04 1.00 10.21
C LEU A 105 17.98 -0.33 9.47
N LEU A 106 17.83 -0.29 8.14
CA LEU A 106 17.71 -1.49 7.31
C LEU A 106 18.96 -2.38 7.40
N GLU A 107 20.15 -1.80 7.46
CA GLU A 107 21.41 -2.52 7.68
C GLU A 107 21.50 -3.15 9.09
N LYS A 108 20.84 -2.56 10.09
CA LYS A 108 20.73 -3.13 11.44
C LYS A 108 19.65 -4.22 11.54
N GLY A 109 18.95 -4.50 10.44
CA GLY A 109 17.83 -5.44 10.42
C GLY A 109 16.54 -4.89 11.01
N GLU A 110 16.44 -3.56 11.11
CA GLU A 110 15.27 -2.84 11.58
C GLU A 110 14.46 -2.29 10.41
N LEU A 111 13.13 -2.28 10.54
CA LEU A 111 12.25 -1.68 9.55
C LEU A 111 12.12 -0.17 9.79
N PRO A 112 11.84 0.62 8.74
CA PRO A 112 11.46 2.02 8.90
C PRO A 112 10.25 2.17 9.84
N PRO A 113 10.15 3.30 10.56
CA PRO A 113 8.99 3.60 11.38
C PRO A 113 7.67 3.46 10.60
N PRO A 114 6.64 2.83 11.21
CA PRO A 114 5.36 2.63 10.54
C PRO A 114 4.64 3.97 10.32
N ALA A 115 3.58 3.95 9.52
CA ALA A 115 2.75 5.12 9.32
C ALA A 115 2.07 5.53 10.64
N LYS A 116 2.10 6.84 10.92
CA LYS A 116 1.42 7.46 12.06
C LYS A 116 -0.02 7.79 11.72
#